data_AF-A0A0D0CXE1-F1
#
_entry.id   AF-A0A0D0CXE1-F1
#
_cell.length_a   1.000
_cell.length_b   1.000
_cell.length_c   1.000
_cell.angle_alpha   90.00
_cell.angle_beta   90.00
_cell.angle_gamma   90.00
#
_symmetry.space_group_name_H-M   'P 1'
#
loop_
_entity.id
_entity.type
_entity.pdbx_description
1 polymer ?
#
loop_
_entity_poly.entity_id
_entity_poly.type
_entity_poly.pdbx_seq_one_letter_code
_entity_poly.pdbx_strand_id
1 'polypeptide(L)'
;KTQNDYLCQWVERRNKYLDALLAMEAPPNPQKCSICDGDRIYRCLGCFSQPLFCMQCCQKQHYMLPFHQIKQWTGTFFEDSSLCLAGMVLHRGHHGQPCPSGVPEGMDQHSNRVPFPVDDTEWCMDELDDVPPFLRVPQGGNHLTLVDVTSVHLLQVRYCVCPTSQQFHMQLLESGLLSATIDQPKTAFSFSVLNDFICNNLECETSTSNYYNKLQRITSNVFPHLVPVSASAVCLFVR
;
A
#
# COMPACT_ATOMS: atom_id res chain seq x y z
N LYS A 1 -25.85 34.52 11.83
CA LYS A 1 -24.81 34.59 10.77
C LYS A 1 -25.33 33.89 9.53
N THR A 2 -25.31 34.55 8.39
CA THR A 2 -25.63 33.99 7.08
C THR A 2 -24.44 33.22 6.52
N GLN A 3 -24.65 32.41 5.48
CA GLN A 3 -23.55 31.79 4.72
C GLN A 3 -22.58 32.84 4.17
N ASN A 4 -23.09 34.00 3.74
CA ASN A 4 -22.29 35.11 3.25
C ASN A 4 -21.35 35.67 4.34
N ASP A 5 -21.82 35.75 5.59
CA ASP A 5 -21.01 36.23 6.73
C ASP A 5 -19.80 35.33 6.99
N TYR A 6 -19.94 34.02 6.77
CA TYR A 6 -18.82 33.06 6.91
C TYR A 6 -17.83 33.17 5.74
N LEU A 7 -18.32 33.37 4.51
CA LEU A 7 -17.46 33.59 3.35
C LEU A 7 -16.65 34.88 3.50
N CYS A 8 -17.24 35.98 3.93
CA CYS A 8 -16.52 37.23 4.21
C CYS A 8 -15.39 37.03 5.23
N GLN A 9 -15.65 36.32 6.33
CA GLN A 9 -14.63 35.98 7.34
C GLN A 9 -13.50 35.11 6.77
N TRP A 10 -13.81 34.21 5.83
CA TRP A 10 -12.80 33.37 5.17
C TRP A 10 -11.94 34.17 4.19
N VAL A 11 -12.54 35.08 3.41
CA VAL A 11 -11.81 35.91 2.42
C VAL A 11 -10.67 36.69 3.09
N GLU A 12 -10.91 37.26 4.27
CA GLU A 12 -9.88 37.97 5.05
C GLU A 12 -8.70 37.08 5.47
N ARG A 13 -8.93 35.76 5.59
CA ARG A 13 -7.94 34.77 6.04
C ARG A 13 -7.36 33.95 4.89
N ARG A 14 -7.93 34.03 3.68
CA ARG A 14 -7.61 33.17 2.55
C ARG A 14 -6.11 33.03 2.30
N ASN A 15 -5.37 34.15 2.28
CA ASN A 15 -3.95 34.12 1.99
C ASN A 15 -3.16 33.36 3.07
N LYS A 16 -3.50 33.52 4.36
CA LYS A 16 -2.87 32.77 5.46
C LYS A 16 -3.11 31.26 5.34
N TYR A 17 -4.30 30.87 4.91
CA TYR A 17 -4.63 29.46 4.66
C TYR A 17 -3.85 28.94 3.44
N LEU A 18 -3.77 29.71 2.37
CA LEU A 18 -2.99 29.35 1.18
C LEU A 18 -1.51 29.17 1.52
N ASP A 19 -0.90 30.11 2.25
CA ASP A 19 0.50 30.01 2.69
C ASP A 19 0.74 28.76 3.54
N ALA A 20 -0.19 28.43 4.45
CA ALA A 20 -0.12 27.22 5.26
C ALA A 20 -0.27 25.94 4.43
N LEU A 21 -1.19 25.92 3.45
CA LEU A 21 -1.37 24.79 2.52
C LEU A 21 -0.09 24.59 1.69
N LEU A 22 0.46 25.65 1.12
CA LEU A 22 1.71 25.59 0.34
C LEU A 22 2.91 25.17 1.20
N ALA A 23 2.98 25.63 2.45
CA ALA A 23 4.02 25.20 3.39
C ALA A 23 3.94 23.69 3.71
N MET A 24 2.76 23.08 3.57
CA MET A 24 2.60 21.62 3.73
C MET A 24 3.03 20.84 2.49
N GLU A 25 3.18 21.45 1.30
CA GLU A 25 3.60 20.73 0.08
C GLU A 25 5.08 20.32 0.08
N ALA A 26 5.92 20.96 0.89
CA ALA A 26 7.34 20.66 1.04
C ALA A 26 7.68 20.20 2.47
N PRO A 27 8.78 19.46 2.70
CA PRO A 27 9.25 19.19 4.04
C PRO A 27 9.72 20.50 4.70
N PRO A 28 9.49 20.71 6.01
CA PRO A 28 10.06 21.83 6.72
C PRO A 28 11.59 21.76 6.70
N ASN A 29 12.23 22.93 6.78
CA ASN A 29 13.66 23.05 7.01
C ASN A 29 13.90 23.20 8.53
N PRO A 30 14.77 22.38 9.15
CA PRO A 30 15.60 21.35 8.54
C PRO A 30 14.81 20.07 8.18
N GLN A 31 15.18 19.45 7.05
CA GLN A 31 14.62 18.20 6.57
C GLN A 31 15.13 17.05 7.45
N LYS A 32 14.43 16.78 8.56
CA LYS A 32 14.81 15.74 9.51
C LYS A 32 13.68 14.74 9.77
N CYS A 33 14.07 13.51 10.10
CA CYS A 33 13.15 12.49 10.58
C CYS A 33 12.47 12.94 11.90
N SER A 34 11.21 12.60 12.07
CA SER A 34 10.42 12.93 13.27
C SER A 34 10.77 12.06 14.49
N ILE A 35 11.52 10.97 14.29
CA ILE A 35 11.91 10.03 15.36
C ILE A 35 13.40 10.11 15.68
N CYS A 36 14.26 10.33 14.68
CA CYS A 36 15.72 10.39 14.82
C CYS A 36 16.28 11.57 14.01
N ASP A 37 17.59 11.80 14.08
CA ASP A 37 18.24 12.89 13.32
C ASP A 37 18.67 12.50 11.89
N GLY A 38 18.14 11.39 11.37
CA GLY A 38 18.54 10.81 10.09
C GLY A 38 17.87 11.46 8.88
N ASP A 39 18.67 11.63 7.82
CA ASP A 39 18.29 12.13 6.50
C ASP A 39 17.30 11.21 5.74
N ARG A 40 16.95 11.66 4.52
CA ARG A 40 16.13 10.99 3.50
C ARG A 40 14.70 10.73 3.91
N ILE A 41 13.81 11.58 3.43
CA ILE A 41 12.50 11.70 4.04
C ILE A 41 11.42 11.04 3.19
N TYR A 42 10.77 10.06 3.82
CA TYR A 42 9.44 9.61 3.46
C TYR A 42 8.41 10.40 4.26
N ARG A 43 7.41 10.95 3.59
CA ARG A 43 6.21 11.49 4.24
C ARG A 43 5.17 10.38 4.30
N CYS A 44 4.63 10.11 5.47
CA CYS A 44 3.48 9.22 5.59
C CYS A 44 2.17 10.02 5.47
N LEU A 45 1.23 9.55 4.64
CA LEU A 45 -0.08 10.19 4.47
C LEU A 45 -1.15 9.61 5.39
N GLY A 46 -0.96 8.37 5.88
CA GLY A 46 -1.90 7.73 6.82
C GLY A 46 -1.68 8.12 8.28
N CYS A 47 -0.47 8.53 8.66
CA CYS A 47 -0.18 8.99 10.02
C CYS A 47 -0.76 10.39 10.27
N PHE A 48 -1.27 10.60 11.49
CA PHE A 48 -1.71 11.92 11.94
C PHE A 48 -0.57 12.95 11.80
N SER A 49 -0.91 14.15 11.32
CA SER A 49 0.04 15.24 11.01
C SER A 49 1.08 14.96 9.92
N GLN A 50 0.95 13.87 9.17
CA GLN A 50 1.82 13.52 8.04
C GLN A 50 3.34 13.63 8.33
N PRO A 51 3.85 12.91 9.34
CA PRO A 51 5.24 12.98 9.77
C PRO A 51 6.23 12.52 8.70
N LEU A 52 7.47 12.96 8.90
CA LEU A 52 8.60 12.71 8.03
C LEU A 52 9.51 11.65 8.66
N PHE A 53 9.89 10.62 7.92
CA PHE A 53 10.71 9.53 8.44
C PHE A 53 11.93 9.28 7.57
N CYS A 54 13.06 8.99 8.20
CA CYS A 54 14.15 8.30 7.52
C CYS A 54 13.69 6.89 7.10
N MET A 55 14.41 6.25 6.17
CA MET A 55 14.06 4.91 5.68
C MET A 55 13.87 3.89 6.83
N GLN A 56 14.79 3.83 7.81
CA GLN A 56 14.67 2.83 8.89
C GLN A 56 13.50 3.14 9.84
N CYS A 57 13.26 4.40 10.16
CA CYS A 57 12.13 4.81 10.98
C CYS A 57 10.80 4.56 10.24
N CYS A 58 10.77 4.76 8.93
CA CYS A 58 9.61 4.47 8.09
C CYS A 58 9.26 2.98 8.16
N GLN A 59 10.24 2.09 7.94
CA GLN A 59 10.02 0.63 8.02
C GLN A 59 9.51 0.21 9.41
N LYS A 60 10.12 0.71 10.49
CA LYS A 60 9.73 0.36 11.86
C LYS A 60 8.33 0.86 12.21
N GLN A 61 8.00 2.10 11.87
CA GLN A 61 6.72 2.71 12.20
C GLN A 61 5.56 2.03 11.46
N HIS A 62 5.79 1.61 10.21
CA HIS A 62 4.74 1.03 9.37
C HIS A 62 4.67 -0.49 9.44
N TYR A 63 5.53 -1.15 10.24
CA TYR A 63 5.51 -2.60 10.40
C TYR A 63 4.11 -3.13 10.79
N MET A 64 3.45 -2.45 11.73
CA MET A 64 2.08 -2.78 12.17
C MET A 64 0.99 -1.97 11.45
N LEU A 65 1.38 -1.07 10.55
CA LEU A 65 0.49 -0.18 9.80
C LEU A 65 0.80 -0.26 8.29
N PRO A 66 0.73 -1.47 7.69
CA PRO A 66 1.18 -1.70 6.31
C PRO A 66 0.29 -1.04 5.25
N PHE A 67 -0.85 -0.47 5.65
CA PHE A 67 -1.83 0.17 4.77
C PHE A 67 -1.67 1.70 4.67
N HIS A 68 -0.62 2.27 5.27
CA HIS A 68 -0.34 3.68 5.11
C HIS A 68 0.34 3.95 3.77
N GLN A 69 -0.20 4.93 3.03
CA GLN A 69 0.46 5.46 1.85
C GLN A 69 1.63 6.36 2.25
N ILE A 70 2.70 6.32 1.47
CA ILE A 70 3.89 7.15 1.69
C ILE A 70 4.28 7.87 0.40
N LYS A 71 4.95 9.00 0.57
CA LYS A 71 5.61 9.73 -0.52
C LYS A 71 7.09 9.91 -0.21
N GLN A 72 7.93 9.93 -1.24
CA GLN A 72 9.36 10.17 -1.11
C GLN A 72 9.69 11.59 -1.57
N TRP A 73 10.54 12.28 -0.82
CA TRP A 73 11.08 13.58 -1.25
C TRP A 73 12.16 13.39 -2.31
N THR A 74 11.99 14.00 -3.48
CA THR A 74 12.96 13.95 -4.59
C THR A 74 14.07 14.99 -4.48
N GLY A 75 13.93 15.93 -3.55
CA GLY A 75 14.75 17.16 -3.47
C GLY A 75 13.97 18.41 -3.88
N THR A 76 12.92 18.25 -4.71
CA THR A 76 12.10 19.36 -5.22
C THR A 76 10.61 19.17 -4.97
N PHE A 77 10.09 17.94 -4.97
CA PHE A 77 8.68 17.64 -4.69
C PHE A 77 8.53 16.25 -4.04
N PHE A 78 7.33 15.96 -3.54
CA PHE A 78 6.97 14.62 -3.07
C PHE A 78 6.40 13.78 -4.20
N GLU A 79 7.07 12.68 -4.51
CA GLU A 79 6.61 11.67 -5.46
C GLU A 79 5.95 10.50 -4.72
N ASP A 80 4.97 9.87 -5.36
CA ASP A 80 4.32 8.67 -4.83
C ASP A 80 5.35 7.54 -4.66
N SER A 81 5.28 6.85 -3.53
CA SER A 81 6.19 5.75 -3.21
C SER A 81 5.43 4.63 -2.50
N SER A 82 6.12 3.50 -2.26
CA SER A 82 5.53 2.35 -1.60
C SER A 82 6.42 1.87 -0.45
N LEU A 83 5.80 1.27 0.56
CA LEU A 83 6.55 0.64 1.65
C LEU A 83 7.49 -0.46 1.14
N CYS A 84 7.15 -1.13 0.04
CA CYS A 84 8.06 -2.06 -0.64
C CYS A 84 9.31 -1.37 -1.20
N LEU A 85 9.18 -0.23 -1.87
CA LEU A 85 10.33 0.56 -2.34
C LEU A 85 11.17 1.12 -1.19
N ALA A 86 10.54 1.41 -0.05
CA ALA A 86 11.24 1.76 1.18
C ALA A 86 11.89 0.54 1.87
N GLY A 87 11.80 -0.67 1.31
CA GLY A 87 12.43 -1.89 1.82
C GLY A 87 11.66 -2.61 2.93
N MET A 88 10.37 -2.33 3.12
CA MET A 88 9.56 -3.00 4.14
C MET A 88 9.20 -4.42 3.71
N VAL A 89 9.42 -5.37 4.63
CA VAL A 89 9.05 -6.78 4.47
C VAL A 89 8.04 -7.14 5.55
N LEU A 90 6.89 -7.67 5.14
CA LEU A 90 5.87 -8.17 6.05
C LEU A 90 6.21 -9.61 6.44
N HIS A 91 6.59 -9.84 7.70
CA HIS A 91 6.83 -11.18 8.21
C HIS A 91 5.54 -11.75 8.80
N ARG A 92 5.20 -12.99 8.41
CA ARG A 92 4.07 -13.74 8.96
C ARG A 92 4.56 -14.73 10.01
N GLY A 93 3.81 -14.86 11.09
CA GLY A 93 4.21 -15.63 12.27
C GLY A 93 5.24 -14.91 13.15
N HIS A 94 5.66 -15.56 14.24
CA HIS A 94 6.72 -15.09 15.16
C HIS A 94 6.59 -13.63 15.64
N HIS A 95 5.37 -13.16 15.90
CA HIS A 95 5.10 -11.76 16.29
C HIS A 95 5.73 -10.73 15.34
N GLY A 96 5.82 -11.09 14.05
CA GLY A 96 6.39 -10.24 13.03
C GLY A 96 7.92 -10.26 12.93
N GLN A 97 8.57 -11.21 13.58
CA GLN A 97 10.00 -11.43 13.37
C GLN A 97 10.25 -12.34 12.16
N PRO A 98 11.43 -12.26 11.53
CA PRO A 98 11.84 -13.21 10.50
C PRO A 98 11.72 -14.65 11.00
N CYS A 99 11.18 -15.53 10.16
CA CYS A 99 11.06 -16.94 10.49
C CYS A 99 12.48 -17.55 10.63
N PRO A 100 12.81 -18.21 11.75
CA PRO A 100 14.14 -18.80 11.98
C PRO A 100 14.40 -19.99 11.04
N SER A 101 13.35 -20.64 10.56
CA SER A 101 13.43 -21.71 9.53
C SER A 101 13.41 -21.15 8.10
N GLY A 102 13.29 -19.83 7.94
CA GLY A 102 13.33 -19.18 6.64
C GLY A 102 14.75 -19.16 6.06
N VAL A 103 14.84 -19.11 4.74
CA VAL A 103 16.13 -18.97 4.05
C VAL A 103 16.71 -17.56 4.35
N PRO A 104 18.02 -17.44 4.66
CA PRO A 104 18.67 -16.14 4.84
C PRO A 104 18.68 -15.29 3.57
N GLU A 105 19.06 -14.03 3.72
CA GLU A 105 19.08 -13.07 2.62
C GLU A 105 20.30 -13.28 1.71
N GLY A 106 20.10 -13.07 0.40
CA GLY A 106 21.13 -13.29 -0.63
C GLY A 106 21.20 -14.72 -1.19
N MET A 107 20.19 -15.57 -0.97
CA MET A 107 20.10 -16.90 -1.61
C MET A 107 18.83 -17.01 -2.46
N ASP A 108 19.01 -17.22 -3.76
CA ASP A 108 17.95 -17.27 -4.77
C ASP A 108 16.82 -18.24 -4.37
N GLN A 109 15.58 -17.74 -4.32
CA GLN A 109 14.37 -18.52 -4.05
C GLN A 109 13.95 -19.43 -5.21
N HIS A 110 14.89 -20.04 -5.92
CA HIS A 110 14.56 -21.01 -6.99
C HIS A 110 14.09 -22.37 -6.45
N SER A 111 14.08 -22.61 -5.14
CA SER A 111 13.78 -23.95 -4.60
C SER A 111 12.30 -24.26 -4.31
N ASN A 112 11.36 -23.33 -4.54
CA ASN A 112 9.92 -23.60 -4.36
C ASN A 112 9.08 -23.20 -5.59
N ARG A 113 9.58 -23.45 -6.80
CA ARG A 113 8.73 -23.41 -8.01
C ARG A 113 8.06 -24.76 -8.21
N VAL A 114 6.75 -24.83 -7.97
CA VAL A 114 5.90 -25.74 -8.75
C VAL A 114 5.90 -25.18 -10.19
N PRO A 115 6.13 -26.00 -11.23
CA PRO A 115 6.15 -25.53 -12.62
C PRO A 115 4.85 -24.79 -12.93
N PHE A 116 4.97 -23.53 -13.37
CA PHE A 116 3.85 -22.71 -13.84
C PHE A 116 3.20 -23.37 -15.06
N PRO A 117 1.90 -23.70 -15.02
CA PRO A 117 1.11 -23.84 -16.23
C PRO A 117 0.25 -22.58 -16.37
N VAL A 118 0.44 -21.84 -17.49
CA VAL A 118 -0.54 -21.04 -18.27
C VAL A 118 -1.59 -20.22 -17.50
N ASP A 119 -1.93 -18.97 -17.80
CA ASP A 119 -1.67 -18.03 -18.88
C ASP A 119 -2.46 -16.80 -18.43
N ASP A 120 -1.80 -15.82 -17.81
CA ASP A 120 -2.41 -14.51 -17.53
C ASP A 120 -1.77 -13.46 -18.45
N THR A 121 -1.46 -13.84 -19.70
CA THR A 121 -1.01 -12.91 -20.75
C THR A 121 -2.19 -12.12 -21.33
N GLU A 122 -3.17 -11.74 -20.49
CA GLU A 122 -4.17 -10.77 -20.90
C GLU A 122 -3.70 -9.40 -20.40
N TRP A 123 -3.01 -8.70 -21.32
CA TRP A 123 -2.43 -7.36 -21.21
C TRP A 123 -1.04 -7.24 -20.59
N CYS A 124 -0.04 -7.97 -21.13
CA CYS A 124 1.33 -7.47 -21.05
C CYS A 124 1.44 -6.19 -21.89
N MET A 125 1.34 -5.02 -21.26
CA MET A 125 1.88 -3.78 -21.81
C MET A 125 3.39 -4.00 -21.99
N ASP A 126 3.91 -3.98 -23.23
CA ASP A 126 5.31 -4.33 -23.49
C ASP A 126 6.32 -3.37 -22.80
N GLU A 127 5.99 -2.09 -22.75
CA GLU A 127 6.89 -1.02 -22.31
C GLU A 127 6.79 -0.81 -20.78
N LEU A 128 7.50 -1.67 -20.03
CA LEU A 128 7.75 -1.57 -18.57
C LEU A 128 8.26 -0.19 -18.09
N ASP A 129 8.77 0.64 -19.02
CA ASP A 129 9.30 1.97 -18.74
C ASP A 129 8.21 3.02 -18.46
N ASP A 130 6.97 2.82 -18.93
CA ASP A 130 5.86 3.77 -18.73
C ASP A 130 5.12 3.60 -17.38
N VAL A 131 5.37 2.51 -16.65
CA VAL A 131 4.75 2.28 -15.35
C VAL A 131 5.53 3.01 -14.25
N PRO A 132 4.90 3.86 -13.42
CA PRO A 132 5.58 4.52 -12.31
C PRO A 132 6.25 3.53 -11.35
N PRO A 133 7.45 3.81 -10.82
CA PRO A 133 8.21 2.86 -9.98
C PRO A 133 7.42 2.28 -8.81
N PHE A 134 6.55 3.07 -8.17
CA PHE A 134 5.74 2.64 -7.02
C PHE A 134 4.63 1.64 -7.36
N LEU A 135 4.29 1.49 -8.64
CA LEU A 135 3.33 0.50 -9.16
C LEU A 135 4.01 -0.72 -9.79
N ARG A 136 5.33 -0.66 -10.03
CA ARG A 136 6.08 -1.79 -10.62
C ARG A 136 6.13 -2.95 -9.63
N VAL A 137 5.74 -4.13 -10.08
CA VAL A 137 5.98 -5.37 -9.32
C VAL A 137 7.43 -5.82 -9.56
N PRO A 138 8.30 -5.85 -8.54
CA PRO A 138 9.69 -6.26 -8.74
C PRO A 138 9.78 -7.70 -9.24
N GLN A 139 10.68 -7.95 -10.19
CA GLN A 139 10.91 -9.29 -10.74
C GLN A 139 11.68 -10.14 -9.71
N GLY A 140 11.03 -11.17 -9.18
CA GLY A 140 11.62 -12.13 -8.24
C GLY A 140 11.30 -11.84 -6.77
N GLY A 141 11.12 -12.89 -5.96
CA GLY A 141 10.69 -12.79 -4.57
C GLY A 141 9.18 -12.82 -4.37
N ASN A 142 8.76 -13.07 -3.13
CA ASN A 142 7.36 -13.17 -2.74
C ASN A 142 6.76 -11.78 -2.51
N HIS A 143 6.03 -11.27 -3.51
CA HIS A 143 5.27 -10.03 -3.42
C HIS A 143 3.79 -10.33 -3.20
N LEU A 144 3.13 -9.45 -2.43
CA LEU A 144 1.73 -9.54 -2.09
C LEU A 144 1.07 -8.19 -2.37
N THR A 145 0.03 -8.21 -3.19
CA THR A 145 -0.87 -7.07 -3.36
C THR A 145 -1.87 -7.07 -2.22
N LEU A 146 -1.81 -6.08 -1.35
CA LEU A 146 -2.77 -5.84 -0.27
C LEU A 146 -3.77 -4.78 -0.70
N VAL A 147 -5.05 -5.12 -0.64
CA VAL A 147 -6.15 -4.21 -0.96
C VAL A 147 -6.77 -3.73 0.35
N ASP A 148 -6.74 -2.41 0.57
CA ASP A 148 -7.36 -1.74 1.71
C ASP A 148 -8.21 -0.55 1.24
N VAL A 149 -9.06 -0.01 2.12
CA VAL A 149 -9.86 1.19 1.86
C VAL A 149 -9.01 2.41 1.55
N THR A 150 -7.77 2.45 2.05
CA THR A 150 -6.84 3.57 1.82
C THR A 150 -6.10 3.48 0.50
N SER A 151 -5.84 2.28 -0.03
CA SER A 151 -5.06 2.05 -1.25
C SER A 151 -4.99 0.57 -1.62
N VAL A 152 -4.54 0.31 -2.84
CA VAL A 152 -3.86 -0.93 -3.21
C VAL A 152 -2.37 -0.76 -2.91
N HIS A 153 -1.81 -1.66 -2.09
CA HIS A 153 -0.42 -1.67 -1.67
C HIS A 153 0.31 -2.88 -2.25
N LEU A 154 1.53 -2.66 -2.72
CA LEU A 154 2.45 -3.75 -3.03
C LEU A 154 3.46 -3.87 -1.90
N LEU A 155 3.60 -5.07 -1.32
CA LEU A 155 4.56 -5.36 -0.26
C LEU A 155 5.32 -6.65 -0.55
N GLN A 156 6.55 -6.75 -0.04
CA GLN A 156 7.23 -8.03 0.08
C GLN A 156 6.72 -8.77 1.31
N VAL A 157 6.43 -10.07 1.17
CA VAL A 157 5.95 -10.91 2.27
C VAL A 157 6.88 -12.09 2.50
N ARG A 158 7.11 -12.45 3.77
CA ARG A 158 7.78 -13.70 4.16
C ARG A 158 6.90 -14.50 5.09
N TYR A 159 6.48 -15.66 4.60
CA TYR A 159 5.68 -16.60 5.37
C TYR A 159 6.53 -17.37 6.39
N CYS A 160 5.91 -17.79 7.47
CA CYS A 160 6.49 -18.75 8.39
C CYS A 160 6.50 -20.13 7.71
N VAL A 161 7.62 -20.84 7.84
CA VAL A 161 7.81 -22.21 7.31
C VAL A 161 8.25 -23.18 8.41
N CYS A 162 8.06 -22.81 9.67
CA CYS A 162 8.32 -23.72 10.79
C CYS A 162 7.39 -24.96 10.69
N PRO A 163 7.80 -26.13 11.21
CA PRO A 163 6.97 -27.35 11.16
C PRO A 163 5.59 -27.19 11.82
N THR A 164 5.46 -26.29 12.77
CA THR A 164 4.22 -25.98 13.49
C THR A 164 3.39 -24.86 12.83
N SER A 165 3.83 -24.34 11.69
CA SER A 165 3.17 -23.21 11.03
C SER A 165 1.92 -23.63 10.27
N GLN A 166 0.94 -22.73 10.22
CA GLN A 166 -0.26 -22.88 9.41
C GLN A 166 0.04 -22.71 7.92
N GLN A 167 -0.91 -23.08 7.06
CA GLN A 167 -0.83 -22.79 5.62
C GLN A 167 -0.77 -21.27 5.35
N PHE A 168 -0.18 -20.84 4.24
CA PHE A 168 0.09 -19.42 3.98
C PHE A 168 -1.15 -18.52 3.99
N HIS A 169 -2.27 -18.97 3.42
CA HIS A 169 -3.52 -18.20 3.45
C HIS A 169 -4.08 -18.05 4.88
N MET A 170 -3.93 -19.07 5.73
CA MET A 170 -4.32 -18.98 7.15
C MET A 170 -3.41 -18.04 7.93
N GLN A 171 -2.11 -18.02 7.62
CA GLN A 171 -1.19 -17.04 8.22
C GLN A 171 -1.57 -15.60 7.85
N LEU A 172 -2.17 -15.34 6.69
CA LEU A 172 -2.74 -14.04 6.33
C LEU A 172 -4.05 -13.78 7.09
N LEU A 173 -4.92 -14.78 7.17
CA LEU A 173 -6.20 -14.67 7.88
C LEU A 173 -6.00 -14.29 9.36
N GLU A 174 -4.98 -14.86 10.02
CA GLU A 174 -4.59 -14.53 11.40
C GLU A 174 -4.15 -13.06 11.59
N SER A 175 -3.80 -12.33 10.52
CA SER A 175 -3.60 -10.87 10.54
C SER A 175 -4.81 -10.03 10.16
N GLY A 176 -5.97 -10.64 9.92
CA GLY A 176 -7.11 -9.92 9.40
C GLY A 176 -7.01 -9.64 7.89
N LEU A 177 -6.30 -10.49 7.15
CA LEU A 177 -6.18 -10.41 5.69
C LEU A 177 -6.82 -11.65 5.05
N LEU A 178 -7.83 -11.46 4.21
CA LEU A 178 -8.45 -12.54 3.45
C LEU A 178 -7.75 -12.69 2.10
N SER A 179 -7.19 -13.86 1.80
CA SER A 179 -6.57 -14.06 0.48
C SER A 179 -7.60 -14.31 -0.62
N ALA A 180 -7.30 -13.81 -1.82
CA ALA A 180 -8.03 -14.14 -3.05
C ALA A 180 -7.96 -15.63 -3.41
N THR A 181 -6.83 -16.28 -3.09
CA THR A 181 -6.51 -17.65 -3.51
C THR A 181 -5.88 -18.43 -2.36
N ILE A 182 -6.23 -19.72 -2.24
CA ILE A 182 -5.76 -20.58 -1.15
C ILE A 182 -4.34 -21.09 -1.40
N ASP A 183 -4.07 -21.58 -2.61
CA ASP A 183 -2.83 -22.31 -2.92
C ASP A 183 -1.60 -21.39 -2.97
N GLN A 184 -1.74 -20.22 -3.58
CA GLN A 184 -0.67 -19.22 -3.72
C GLN A 184 -1.24 -17.80 -3.58
N PRO A 185 -1.24 -17.26 -2.35
CA PRO A 185 -1.80 -15.94 -2.08
C PRO A 185 -0.92 -14.84 -2.69
N LYS A 186 -1.30 -14.33 -3.87
CA LYS A 186 -0.70 -13.12 -4.50
C LYS A 186 -1.46 -11.84 -4.18
N THR A 187 -2.72 -11.97 -3.78
CA THR A 187 -3.58 -10.84 -3.42
C THR A 187 -4.31 -11.17 -2.13
N ALA A 188 -4.40 -10.19 -1.24
CA ALA A 188 -5.20 -10.27 -0.03
C ALA A 188 -5.93 -8.96 0.27
N PHE A 189 -7.07 -9.07 0.93
CA PHE A 189 -7.97 -7.97 1.25
C PHE A 189 -8.00 -7.77 2.76
N SER A 190 -7.95 -6.53 3.21
CA SER A 190 -8.32 -6.23 4.59
C SER A 190 -9.82 -6.48 4.80
N PHE A 191 -10.22 -6.84 6.01
CA PHE A 191 -11.66 -6.87 6.33
C PHE A 191 -12.31 -5.48 6.21
N SER A 192 -11.54 -4.40 6.39
CA SER A 192 -12.02 -3.03 6.21
C SER A 192 -12.54 -2.78 4.79
N VAL A 193 -11.81 -3.22 3.75
CA VAL A 193 -12.25 -3.00 2.36
C VAL A 193 -13.45 -3.86 1.98
N LEU A 194 -13.55 -5.07 2.54
CA LEU A 194 -14.72 -5.94 2.36
C LEU A 194 -15.97 -5.31 2.98
N ASN A 195 -15.85 -4.80 4.21
CA ASN A 195 -16.95 -4.12 4.89
C ASN A 195 -17.34 -2.80 4.21
N ASP A 196 -16.36 -1.98 3.79
CA ASP A 196 -16.63 -0.75 3.05
C ASP A 196 -17.34 -1.04 1.73
N PHE A 197 -16.94 -2.08 0.99
CA PHE A 197 -17.65 -2.48 -0.21
C PHE A 197 -19.12 -2.82 0.07
N ILE A 198 -19.40 -3.65 1.08
CA ILE A 198 -20.78 -4.01 1.44
C ILE A 198 -21.62 -2.75 1.70
N CYS A 199 -21.08 -1.79 2.45
CA CYS A 199 -21.76 -0.52 2.68
C CYS A 199 -21.99 0.27 1.38
N ASN A 200 -20.99 0.40 0.50
CA ASN A 200 -21.13 1.14 -0.76
C ASN A 200 -22.09 0.42 -1.73
N ASN A 201 -22.15 -0.91 -1.70
CA ASN A 201 -23.05 -1.70 -2.51
C ASN A 201 -24.51 -1.54 -2.05
N LEU A 202 -24.76 -1.61 -0.73
CA LEU A 202 -26.10 -1.48 -0.16
C LEU A 202 -26.63 -0.05 -0.18
N GLU A 203 -25.81 0.94 0.18
CA GLU A 203 -26.25 2.33 0.36
C GLU A 203 -26.19 3.15 -0.93
N CYS A 204 -25.29 2.79 -1.86
CA CYS A 204 -25.03 3.58 -3.06
C CYS A 204 -25.19 2.76 -4.35
N GLU A 205 -25.69 1.52 -4.27
CA GLU A 205 -25.84 0.60 -5.41
C GLU A 205 -24.56 0.48 -6.25
N THR A 206 -23.41 0.63 -5.58
CA THR A 206 -22.12 0.65 -6.28
C THR A 206 -21.78 -0.77 -6.74
N SER A 207 -21.60 -0.95 -8.05
CA SER A 207 -21.12 -2.21 -8.61
C SER A 207 -19.69 -2.50 -8.18
N THR A 208 -19.29 -3.77 -8.16
CA THR A 208 -17.92 -4.18 -7.85
C THR A 208 -16.89 -3.46 -8.72
N SER A 209 -17.16 -3.32 -10.02
CA SER A 209 -16.26 -2.62 -10.95
C SER A 209 -16.12 -1.13 -10.62
N ASN A 210 -17.21 -0.44 -10.26
CA ASN A 210 -17.15 0.96 -9.88
C ASN A 210 -16.40 1.16 -8.56
N TYR A 211 -16.60 0.25 -7.60
CA TYR A 211 -15.87 0.27 -6.35
C TYR A 211 -14.37 0.03 -6.56
N TYR A 212 -14.00 -0.89 -7.45
CA TYR A 212 -12.59 -1.10 -7.75
C TYR A 212 -11.96 0.07 -8.51
N ASN A 213 -12.68 0.68 -9.45
CA ASN A 213 -12.24 1.93 -10.11
C ASN A 213 -12.02 3.06 -9.10
N LYS A 214 -12.85 3.15 -8.04
CA LYS A 214 -12.66 4.07 -6.91
C LYS A 214 -11.34 3.77 -6.19
N LEU A 215 -11.06 2.52 -5.82
CA LEU A 215 -9.81 2.13 -5.16
C LEU A 215 -8.57 2.40 -6.01
N GLN A 216 -8.64 2.16 -7.32
CA GLN A 216 -7.56 2.49 -8.25
C GLN A 216 -7.26 3.99 -8.26
N ARG A 217 -8.30 4.83 -8.30
CA ARG A 217 -8.15 6.30 -8.26
C ARG A 217 -7.63 6.83 -6.92
N ILE A 218 -8.03 6.19 -5.81
CA ILE A 218 -7.49 6.49 -4.48
C ILE A 218 -5.99 6.14 -4.43
N THR A 219 -5.58 5.04 -5.06
CA THR A 219 -4.19 4.59 -5.11
C THR A 219 -3.32 5.48 -5.99
N SER A 220 -3.78 5.73 -7.22
CA SER A 220 -3.16 6.68 -8.14
C SER A 220 -4.23 7.33 -8.99
N ASN A 221 -4.47 8.62 -8.75
CA ASN A 221 -5.42 9.37 -9.55
C ASN A 221 -4.89 9.67 -10.96
N VAL A 222 -3.57 9.69 -11.13
CA VAL A 222 -2.90 9.97 -12.42
C VAL A 222 -2.88 8.72 -13.30
N PHE A 223 -2.60 7.55 -12.72
CA PHE A 223 -2.46 6.28 -13.45
C PHE A 223 -3.34 5.16 -12.87
N PRO A 224 -4.67 5.33 -12.78
CA PRO A 224 -5.54 4.36 -12.10
C PRO A 224 -5.53 2.98 -12.78
N HIS A 225 -5.40 2.93 -14.10
CA HIS A 225 -5.39 1.69 -14.88
C HIS A 225 -4.11 0.85 -14.71
N LEU A 226 -3.03 1.44 -14.18
CA LEU A 226 -1.76 0.74 -13.91
C LEU A 226 -1.69 0.15 -12.50
N VAL A 227 -2.71 0.38 -11.66
CA VAL A 227 -2.76 -0.17 -10.30
C VAL A 227 -3.00 -1.68 -10.40
N PRO A 228 -2.11 -2.52 -9.83
CA PRO A 228 -2.13 -3.96 -10.06
C PRO A 228 -3.28 -4.63 -9.31
N VAL A 229 -4.19 -5.21 -10.08
CA VAL A 229 -5.40 -5.89 -9.62
C VAL A 229 -5.46 -7.23 -10.32
N SER A 230 -5.80 -8.29 -9.59
CA SER A 230 -6.16 -9.54 -10.24
C SER A 230 -7.66 -9.59 -10.49
N ALA A 231 -8.10 -10.11 -11.64
CA ALA A 231 -9.52 -10.34 -11.91
C ALA A 231 -10.16 -11.31 -10.90
N SER A 232 -9.37 -12.22 -10.31
CA SER A 232 -9.78 -13.11 -9.23
C SER A 232 -10.25 -12.38 -7.96
N ALA A 233 -9.81 -11.13 -7.75
CA ALA A 233 -10.26 -10.24 -6.67
C ALA A 233 -11.78 -10.03 -6.67
N VAL A 234 -12.38 -10.00 -7.87
CA VAL A 234 -13.81 -9.70 -8.07
C VAL A 234 -14.68 -10.79 -7.44
N CYS A 235 -14.24 -12.04 -7.41
CA CYS A 235 -15.03 -13.15 -6.87
C CYS A 235 -15.30 -13.05 -5.36
N LEU A 236 -14.47 -12.35 -4.59
CA LEU A 236 -14.68 -12.18 -3.15
C LEU A 236 -15.75 -11.13 -2.81
N PHE A 237 -16.05 -10.22 -3.73
CA PHE A 237 -17.06 -9.17 -3.55
C PHE A 237 -18.44 -9.58 -4.11
N VAL A 238 -18.54 -10.73 -4.77
CA VAL A 238 -19.77 -11.22 -5.42
C VAL A 238 -20.44 -12.34 -4.59
N ARG A 239 -19.85 -12.75 -3.47
CA ARG A 239 -20.40 -13.73 -2.53
C ARG A 239 -20.82 -13.07 -1.23
#